data_AF-A0A2D4JK71-F1
#
_entry.id   AF-A0A2D4JK71-F1
#
_cell.length_a   1.000
_cell.length_b   1.000
_cell.length_c   1.000
_cell.angle_alpha   90.00
_cell.angle_beta   90.00
_cell.angle_gamma   90.00
#
_symmetry.space_group_name_H-M   'P 1'
#
loop_
_entity.id
_entity.type
_entity.pdbx_description
1 polymer ?
#
loop_
_entity_poly.entity_id
_entity_poly.type
_entity_poly.pdbx_seq_one_letter_code
_entity_poly.pdbx_strand_id
1 'polypeptide(L)'
;RKLHSRDAEQQNRLPLKQVKQKFHSMDMSLKENLREIIEESANKFGMKDLRVQTFSVHFGFKNKFLASDVVYATTALMENVEKENRTDNFIKALDSLSRGNLDQLLQGLELAKKQLCAIQQTVASCICTNLVINQGPFLYCYLMEGTPDVRLFSRPISLCLLTKCLLKSFVSSTRNKRCKLLPMVMAAPMNLEQGTVIMVGTPPHTESSDKKNFFGRAFEKAAENTNSRTLHNHFDMSIIELKMEDRSKFLDALIALLS
;
A
#
# COMPACT_ATOMS: atom_id res chain seq x y z
N ARG A 1 -10.12 -18.29 -9.83
CA ARG A 1 -9.94 -19.24 -10.96
C ARG A 1 -8.49 -19.29 -11.44
N LYS A 2 -7.83 -18.19 -11.85
CA LYS A 2 -6.39 -18.24 -12.23
C LYS A 2 -5.43 -18.64 -11.09
N LEU A 3 -5.65 -18.22 -9.83
CA LEU A 3 -4.84 -18.72 -8.70
C LEU A 3 -5.11 -20.20 -8.39
N HIS A 4 -6.37 -20.63 -8.38
CA HIS A 4 -6.69 -22.04 -8.18
C HIS A 4 -6.26 -22.93 -9.36
N SER A 5 -6.21 -22.40 -10.60
CA SER A 5 -5.64 -23.12 -11.74
C SER A 5 -4.10 -23.15 -11.67
N ARG A 6 -3.45 -22.08 -11.16
CA ARG A 6 -2.01 -22.07 -10.82
C ARG A 6 -1.66 -23.16 -9.80
N ASP A 7 -2.52 -23.36 -8.79
CA ASP A 7 -2.35 -24.43 -7.78
C ASP A 7 -2.79 -25.82 -8.29
N ALA A 8 -3.69 -25.89 -9.31
CA ALA A 8 -4.29 -27.15 -9.77
C ALA A 8 -3.62 -27.78 -11.00
N GLU A 9 -2.86 -27.05 -11.82
CA GLU A 9 -2.28 -27.55 -13.09
C GLU A 9 -0.95 -28.33 -12.96
N GLN A 10 -0.43 -28.59 -11.76
CA GLN A 10 0.88 -29.24 -11.61
C GLN A 10 0.85 -30.59 -10.90
N GLN A 11 1.76 -31.46 -11.33
CA GLN A 11 2.20 -32.71 -10.71
C GLN A 11 2.88 -32.51 -9.33
N ASN A 12 2.85 -31.28 -8.79
CA ASN A 12 3.48 -30.82 -7.55
C ASN A 12 2.47 -30.02 -6.70
N ARG A 13 1.27 -30.58 -6.48
CA ARG A 13 0.18 -29.89 -5.75
C ARG A 13 0.51 -29.75 -4.28
N LEU A 14 0.78 -28.53 -3.83
CA LEU A 14 0.69 -28.20 -2.40
C LEU A 14 -0.75 -28.52 -1.93
N PRO A 15 -0.95 -29.41 -0.93
CA PRO A 15 -2.28 -29.77 -0.49
C PRO A 15 -3.06 -28.54 -0.01
N LEU A 16 -4.33 -28.41 -0.41
CA LEU A 16 -5.14 -27.23 -0.05
C LEU A 16 -5.21 -27.00 1.48
N LYS A 17 -5.21 -28.09 2.26
CA LYS A 17 -5.13 -28.03 3.74
C LYS A 17 -3.82 -27.36 4.19
N GLN A 18 -2.69 -27.72 3.58
CA GLN A 18 -1.37 -27.15 3.87
C GLN A 18 -1.28 -25.67 3.45
N VAL A 19 -1.92 -25.27 2.35
CA VAL A 19 -1.93 -23.86 1.87
C VAL A 19 -2.81 -22.96 2.75
N LYS A 20 -3.95 -23.46 3.23
CA LYS A 20 -4.90 -22.66 4.03
C LYS A 20 -4.55 -22.57 5.52
N GLN A 21 -3.70 -23.47 6.04
CA GLN A 21 -3.29 -23.42 7.44
C GLN A 21 -2.14 -22.43 7.66
N LYS A 22 -1.88 -22.10 8.93
CA LYS A 22 -0.75 -21.23 9.30
C LYS A 22 0.57 -21.89 8.88
N PHE A 23 1.49 -21.11 8.32
CA PHE A 23 2.81 -21.59 7.88
C PHE A 23 3.55 -22.39 8.98
N HIS A 24 3.48 -21.94 10.24
CA HIS A 24 4.09 -22.64 11.37
C HIS A 24 3.59 -24.08 11.56
N SER A 25 2.36 -24.38 11.14
CA SER A 25 1.72 -25.70 11.21
C SER A 25 1.94 -26.56 9.96
N MET A 26 2.61 -26.04 8.93
CA MET A 26 2.93 -26.77 7.70
C MET A 26 3.97 -27.87 7.94
N ASP A 27 3.85 -28.96 7.18
CA ASP A 27 4.77 -30.10 7.25
C ASP A 27 6.22 -29.65 6.97
N MET A 28 7.19 -30.23 7.69
CA MET A 28 8.60 -29.81 7.60
C MET A 28 9.19 -30.02 6.21
N SER A 29 8.93 -31.18 5.59
CA SER A 29 9.36 -31.48 4.22
C SER A 29 8.82 -30.48 3.19
N LEU A 30 7.60 -29.96 3.40
CA LEU A 30 7.04 -28.92 2.54
C LEU A 30 7.71 -27.57 2.79
N LYS A 31 7.97 -27.19 4.04
CA LYS A 31 8.66 -25.93 4.38
C LYS A 31 10.07 -25.84 3.79
N GLU A 32 10.81 -26.96 3.81
CA GLU A 32 12.17 -27.04 3.28
C GLU A 32 12.20 -26.86 1.76
N ASN A 33 11.26 -27.50 1.05
CA ASN A 33 11.18 -27.45 -0.41
C ASN A 33 10.35 -26.28 -0.96
N LEU A 34 9.64 -25.54 -0.09
CA LEU A 34 8.65 -24.52 -0.51
C LEU A 34 9.26 -23.46 -1.44
N ARG A 35 10.52 -23.09 -1.21
CA ARG A 35 11.21 -22.07 -2.00
C ARG A 35 11.39 -22.50 -3.45
N GLU A 36 11.86 -23.72 -3.66
CA GLU A 36 12.09 -24.30 -4.99
C GLU A 36 10.76 -24.51 -5.70
N ILE A 37 9.75 -25.04 -4.99
CA ILE A 37 8.40 -25.24 -5.53
C ILE A 37 7.82 -23.91 -6.05
N ILE A 38 7.86 -22.84 -5.26
CA ILE A 38 7.27 -21.56 -5.69
C ILE A 38 8.09 -20.95 -6.84
N GLU A 39 9.41 -21.09 -6.86
CA GLU A 39 10.26 -20.56 -7.93
C GLU A 39 10.05 -21.27 -9.27
N GLU A 40 9.99 -22.60 -9.28
CA GLU A 40 9.68 -23.38 -10.48
C GLU A 40 8.31 -23.00 -11.05
N SER A 41 7.30 -22.84 -10.19
CA SER A 41 5.98 -22.38 -10.60
C SER A 41 6.01 -20.93 -11.08
N ALA A 42 6.75 -20.03 -10.41
CA ALA A 42 6.85 -18.63 -10.77
C ALA A 42 7.46 -18.42 -12.16
N ASN A 43 8.53 -19.14 -12.48
CA ASN A 43 9.19 -19.12 -13.78
C ASN A 43 8.24 -19.52 -14.93
N LYS A 44 7.39 -20.54 -14.71
CA LYS A 44 6.38 -20.97 -15.69
C LYS A 44 5.33 -19.90 -15.99
N PHE A 45 5.02 -19.03 -15.02
CA PHE A 45 4.06 -17.93 -15.19
C PHE A 45 4.72 -16.59 -15.52
N GLY A 46 6.02 -16.57 -15.82
CA GLY A 46 6.76 -15.36 -16.16
C GLY A 46 6.97 -14.39 -14.99
N MET A 47 6.88 -14.87 -13.75
CA MET A 47 7.12 -14.08 -12.54
C MET A 47 8.61 -14.16 -12.18
N LYS A 48 9.40 -13.18 -12.61
CA LYS A 48 10.87 -13.20 -12.49
C LYS A 48 11.40 -12.73 -11.13
N ASP A 49 10.69 -11.81 -10.47
CA ASP A 49 11.18 -11.13 -9.25
C ASP A 49 10.50 -11.63 -7.98
N LEU A 50 10.55 -12.94 -7.74
CA LEU A 50 9.98 -13.54 -6.53
C LEU A 50 10.98 -13.57 -5.37
N ARG A 51 12.26 -13.85 -5.66
CA ARG A 51 13.31 -13.89 -4.64
C ARG A 51 13.78 -12.47 -4.34
N VAL A 52 13.78 -12.12 -3.07
CA VAL A 52 14.27 -10.83 -2.58
C VAL A 52 15.39 -11.09 -1.59
N GLN A 53 16.49 -10.36 -1.72
CA GLN A 53 17.56 -10.38 -0.74
C GLN A 53 17.08 -9.65 0.52
N THR A 54 17.10 -10.33 1.66
CA THR A 54 16.62 -9.80 2.93
C THR A 54 17.32 -10.48 4.09
N PHE A 55 17.09 -9.98 5.30
CA PHE A 55 17.64 -10.49 6.53
C PHE A 55 16.54 -11.09 7.41
N SER A 56 16.93 -12.06 8.25
CA SER A 56 16.06 -12.64 9.26
C SER A 56 16.72 -12.62 10.62
N VAL A 57 15.96 -12.33 11.66
CA VAL A 57 16.38 -12.48 13.06
C VAL A 57 15.70 -13.69 13.69
N HIS A 58 16.41 -14.39 14.57
CA HIS A 58 15.89 -15.54 15.29
C HIS A 58 16.17 -15.39 16.79
N PHE A 59 15.12 -15.37 17.60
CA PHE A 59 15.19 -15.19 19.06
C PHE A 59 14.99 -16.50 19.84
N GLY A 60 15.01 -17.65 19.14
CA GLY A 60 14.74 -18.97 19.70
C GLY A 60 13.31 -19.46 19.44
N PHE A 61 13.11 -20.77 19.58
CA PHE A 61 11.84 -21.46 19.32
C PHE A 61 11.23 -21.13 17.95
N LYS A 62 10.01 -20.58 17.94
CA LYS A 62 9.26 -20.22 16.72
C LYS A 62 9.42 -18.74 16.35
N ASN A 63 10.18 -17.97 17.13
CA ASN A 63 10.31 -16.53 16.95
C ASN A 63 11.38 -16.22 15.92
N LYS A 64 11.01 -16.38 14.64
CA LYS A 64 11.82 -15.99 13.49
C LYS A 64 11.05 -14.92 12.71
N PHE A 65 11.69 -13.77 12.51
CA PHE A 65 11.09 -12.63 11.82
C PHE A 65 11.98 -12.19 10.66
N LEU A 66 11.38 -11.90 9.51
CA LEU A 66 12.08 -11.20 8.42
C LEU A 66 12.10 -9.71 8.70
N ALA A 67 13.09 -9.01 8.13
CA ALA A 67 13.16 -7.55 8.22
C ALA A 67 11.86 -6.87 7.76
N SER A 68 11.24 -7.38 6.69
CA SER A 68 9.95 -6.89 6.18
C SER A 68 8.80 -7.07 7.18
N ASP A 69 8.77 -8.18 7.92
CA ASP A 69 7.71 -8.47 8.88
C ASP A 69 7.72 -7.42 10.01
N VAL A 70 8.92 -7.10 10.50
CA VAL A 70 9.13 -6.08 11.52
C VAL A 70 8.75 -4.69 11.00
N VAL A 71 9.11 -4.35 9.75
CA VAL A 71 8.72 -3.08 9.13
C VAL A 71 7.21 -2.94 9.05
N TYR A 72 6.51 -3.96 8.54
CA TYR A 72 5.05 -3.93 8.45
C TYR A 72 4.40 -3.83 9.82
N ALA A 73 4.87 -4.59 10.81
CA ALA A 73 4.34 -4.57 12.17
C ALA A 73 4.52 -3.19 12.83
N THR A 74 5.73 -2.64 12.77
CA THR A 74 6.08 -1.35 13.38
C THR A 74 5.31 -0.21 12.72
N THR A 75 5.17 -0.24 11.39
CA THR A 75 4.39 0.75 10.64
C THR A 75 2.91 0.70 11.04
N ALA A 76 2.33 -0.49 11.14
CA ALA A 76 0.94 -0.67 11.53
C ALA A 76 0.64 -0.20 12.96
N LEU A 77 1.60 -0.37 13.88
CA LEU A 77 1.51 0.21 15.24
C LEU A 77 1.53 1.73 15.20
N MET A 78 2.46 2.32 14.45
CA MET A 78 2.63 3.76 14.34
C MET A 78 1.41 4.46 13.69
N GLU A 79 0.84 3.85 12.65
CA GLU A 79 -0.32 4.39 11.93
C GLU A 79 -1.67 3.95 12.48
N ASN A 80 -1.71 3.34 13.67
CA ASN A 80 -2.97 2.89 14.24
C ASN A 80 -3.97 4.06 14.38
N VAL A 81 -5.19 3.82 13.91
CA VAL A 81 -6.29 4.80 13.91
C VAL A 81 -7.23 4.63 15.08
N GLU A 82 -7.16 3.50 15.79
CA GLU A 82 -8.01 3.22 16.94
C GLU A 82 -7.59 3.99 18.20
N LYS A 83 -6.34 4.50 18.23
CA LYS A 83 -5.82 5.36 19.30
C LYS A 83 -5.47 6.73 18.72
N GLU A 84 -6.09 7.78 19.24
CA GLU A 84 -5.96 9.13 18.69
C GLU A 84 -4.57 9.74 18.93
N ASN A 85 -3.90 9.36 20.02
CA ASN A 85 -2.60 9.91 20.37
C ASN A 85 -1.47 9.32 19.50
N ARG A 86 -1.05 10.12 18.51
CA ARG A 86 0.03 9.77 17.56
C ARG A 86 1.37 9.53 18.27
N THR A 87 1.65 10.28 19.34
CA THR A 87 2.88 10.13 20.13
C THR A 87 2.90 8.77 20.80
N ASP A 88 1.79 8.33 21.39
CA ASP A 88 1.72 7.01 22.03
C ASP A 88 1.86 5.87 21.03
N ASN A 89 1.38 6.04 19.80
CA ASN A 89 1.55 5.06 18.73
C ASN A 89 3.01 4.99 18.28
N PHE A 90 3.68 6.14 18.19
CA PHE A 90 5.11 6.20 17.90
C PHE A 90 5.94 5.50 18.99
N ILE A 91 5.67 5.78 20.26
CA ILE A 91 6.37 5.13 21.38
C ILE A 91 6.11 3.62 21.38
N LYS A 92 4.88 3.16 21.16
CA LYS A 92 4.59 1.71 21.04
C LYS A 92 5.32 1.05 19.87
N ALA A 93 5.40 1.74 18.73
CA ALA A 93 6.13 1.24 17.58
C ALA A 93 7.63 1.14 17.91
N LEU A 94 8.20 2.13 18.58
CA LEU A 94 9.59 2.13 19.04
C LEU A 94 9.86 1.01 20.06
N ASP A 95 8.99 0.86 21.06
CA ASP A 95 9.08 -0.17 22.09
C ASP A 95 9.02 -1.58 21.49
N SER A 96 8.26 -1.78 20.41
CA SER A 96 8.15 -3.07 19.72
C SER A 96 9.44 -3.54 19.05
N LEU A 97 10.40 -2.64 18.82
CA LEU A 97 11.74 -2.98 18.30
C LEU A 97 12.65 -3.58 19.39
N SER A 98 12.28 -3.43 20.66
CA SER A 98 13.02 -4.01 21.77
C SER A 98 12.76 -5.51 21.87
N ARG A 99 13.83 -6.30 22.03
CA ARG A 99 13.76 -7.77 22.17
C ARG A 99 12.91 -8.24 23.35
N GLY A 100 12.74 -7.40 24.38
CA GLY A 100 11.91 -7.70 25.55
C GLY A 100 10.40 -7.57 25.31
N ASN A 101 9.97 -6.91 24.23
CA ASN A 101 8.57 -6.55 23.98
C ASN A 101 8.00 -7.24 22.73
N LEU A 102 8.23 -8.56 22.62
CA LEU A 102 7.74 -9.33 21.48
C LEU A 102 6.21 -9.31 21.33
N ASP A 103 5.46 -9.19 22.44
CA ASP A 103 4.00 -9.13 22.39
C ASP A 103 3.48 -7.91 21.61
N GLN A 104 4.15 -6.76 21.74
CA GLN A 104 3.80 -5.57 20.96
C GLN A 104 4.12 -5.77 19.48
N LEU A 105 5.25 -6.39 19.16
CA LEU A 105 5.60 -6.73 17.78
C LEU A 105 4.57 -7.69 17.16
N LEU A 106 4.15 -8.71 17.91
CA LEU A 106 3.12 -9.66 17.49
C LEU A 106 1.76 -8.97 17.29
N GLN A 107 1.39 -8.04 18.17
CA GLN A 107 0.20 -7.20 17.97
C GLN A 107 0.31 -6.37 16.68
N GLY A 108 1.48 -5.77 16.43
CA GLY A 108 1.75 -5.05 15.19
C GLY A 108 1.59 -5.91 13.95
N LEU A 109 2.01 -7.19 14.01
CA LEU A 109 1.81 -8.13 12.90
C LEU A 109 0.34 -8.42 12.63
N GLU A 110 -0.51 -8.53 13.65
CA GLU A 110 -1.95 -8.70 13.44
C GLU A 110 -2.60 -7.45 12.84
N LEU A 111 -2.18 -6.24 13.28
CA LEU A 111 -2.63 -4.99 12.67
C LEU A 111 -2.17 -4.87 11.20
N ALA A 112 -0.92 -5.24 10.90
CA ALA A 112 -0.40 -5.25 9.55
C ALA A 112 -1.18 -6.19 8.62
N LYS A 113 -1.57 -7.37 9.09
CA LYS A 113 -2.44 -8.29 8.33
C LYS A 113 -3.78 -7.63 8.00
N LYS A 114 -4.44 -7.03 9.00
CA LYS A 114 -5.71 -6.30 8.80
C LYS A 114 -5.56 -5.20 7.75
N GLN A 115 -4.49 -4.39 7.86
CA GLN A 115 -4.19 -3.32 6.91
C GLN A 115 -3.93 -3.83 5.49
N LEU A 116 -3.12 -4.88 5.32
CA LEU A 116 -2.84 -5.48 4.01
C LEU A 116 -4.10 -6.09 3.38
N CYS A 117 -4.95 -6.74 4.17
CA CYS A 117 -6.25 -7.24 3.71
C CYS A 117 -7.16 -6.10 3.24
N ALA A 118 -7.29 -5.03 4.03
CA ALA A 118 -8.08 -3.85 3.66
C ALA A 118 -7.56 -3.22 2.36
N ILE A 119 -6.24 -3.03 2.21
CA ILE A 119 -5.64 -2.52 0.98
C ILE A 119 -6.05 -3.36 -0.23
N GLN A 120 -5.92 -4.70 -0.16
CA GLN A 120 -6.26 -5.56 -1.29
C GLN A 120 -7.75 -5.52 -1.63
N GLN A 121 -8.63 -5.45 -0.62
CA GLN A 121 -10.07 -5.31 -0.82
C GLN A 121 -10.43 -3.98 -1.46
N THR A 122 -9.84 -2.87 -1.00
CA THR A 122 -10.05 -1.53 -1.57
C THR A 122 -9.51 -1.45 -2.99
N VAL A 123 -8.33 -2.01 -3.28
CA VAL A 123 -7.78 -2.09 -4.65
C VAL A 123 -8.73 -2.83 -5.58
N ALA A 124 -9.21 -4.01 -5.15
CA ALA A 124 -10.15 -4.81 -5.93
C ALA A 124 -11.46 -4.03 -6.17
N SER A 125 -12.00 -3.40 -5.14
CA SER A 125 -13.20 -2.56 -5.25
C SER A 125 -12.99 -1.43 -6.26
N CYS A 126 -11.93 -0.62 -6.12
CA CYS A 126 -11.63 0.51 -7.00
C CYS A 126 -11.52 0.10 -8.48
N ILE A 127 -10.90 -1.05 -8.76
CA ILE A 127 -10.77 -1.56 -10.13
C ILE A 127 -12.11 -2.08 -10.65
N CYS A 128 -12.84 -2.88 -9.85
CA CYS A 128 -14.11 -3.49 -10.27
C CYS A 128 -15.23 -2.47 -10.48
N THR A 129 -15.25 -1.39 -9.70
CA THR A 129 -16.24 -0.31 -9.81
C THR A 129 -15.73 0.87 -10.63
N ASN A 130 -14.58 0.71 -11.31
CA ASN A 130 -14.00 1.70 -12.23
C ASN A 130 -13.82 3.11 -11.61
N LEU A 131 -13.35 3.17 -10.36
CA LEU A 131 -13.12 4.44 -9.63
C LEU A 131 -11.81 5.14 -10.03
N VAL A 132 -10.97 4.50 -10.84
CA VAL A 132 -9.73 5.09 -11.35
C VAL A 132 -10.04 5.83 -12.64
N ILE A 133 -10.02 7.16 -12.57
CA ILE A 133 -10.39 8.06 -13.66
C ILE A 133 -9.12 8.63 -14.30
N ASN A 134 -9.05 8.64 -15.63
CA ASN A 134 -7.97 9.31 -16.35
C ASN A 134 -8.31 10.81 -16.50
N GLN A 135 -7.53 11.68 -15.87
CA GLN A 135 -7.71 13.14 -15.93
C GLN A 135 -6.95 13.80 -17.09
N GLY A 136 -6.26 13.01 -17.93
CA GLY A 136 -5.40 13.49 -19.01
C GLY A 136 -3.92 13.29 -18.68
N PRO A 137 -3.32 14.13 -17.81
CA PRO A 137 -1.90 14.01 -17.45
C PRO A 137 -1.63 13.04 -16.30
N PHE A 138 -2.65 12.64 -15.52
CA PHE A 138 -2.52 11.68 -14.43
C PHE A 138 -3.81 10.87 -14.22
N LEU A 139 -3.69 9.74 -13.52
CA LEU A 139 -4.82 8.96 -13.01
C LEU A 139 -5.27 9.52 -11.66
N TYR A 140 -6.57 9.58 -11.43
CA TYR A 140 -7.15 10.08 -10.18
C TYR A 140 -8.06 9.04 -9.54
N CYS A 141 -7.96 8.88 -8.23
CA CYS A 141 -8.88 8.07 -7.44
C CYS A 141 -9.21 8.77 -6.11
N TYR A 142 -10.49 8.80 -5.74
CA TYR A 142 -10.96 9.38 -4.48
C TYR A 142 -11.73 8.33 -3.69
N LEU A 143 -11.31 8.09 -2.44
CA LEU A 143 -12.08 7.26 -1.51
C LEU A 143 -13.18 8.11 -0.87
N MET A 144 -14.38 7.55 -0.78
CA MET A 144 -15.49 8.22 -0.11
C MET A 144 -15.55 7.79 1.35
N GLU A 145 -16.25 8.56 2.20
CA GLU A 145 -16.43 8.22 3.61
C GLU A 145 -17.10 6.85 3.81
N GLY A 146 -18.02 6.46 2.91
CA GLY A 146 -18.66 5.16 2.94
C GLY A 146 -17.77 3.98 2.49
N THR A 147 -16.52 4.23 2.08
CA THR A 147 -15.60 3.16 1.70
C THR A 147 -15.21 2.33 2.94
N PRO A 148 -15.29 0.98 2.88
CA PRO A 148 -14.85 0.12 3.97
C PRO A 148 -13.40 0.42 4.38
N ASP A 149 -13.16 0.46 5.70
CA ASP A 149 -11.84 0.72 6.30
C ASP A 149 -11.20 2.06 5.91
N VAL A 150 -11.97 3.03 5.37
CA VAL A 150 -11.42 4.31 4.88
C VAL A 150 -10.54 5.04 5.89
N ARG A 151 -10.86 4.91 7.18
CA ARG A 151 -10.07 5.53 8.27
C ARG A 151 -8.61 5.07 8.28
N LEU A 152 -8.32 3.83 7.88
CA LEU A 152 -6.93 3.36 7.74
C LEU A 152 -6.17 4.20 6.72
N PHE A 153 -6.84 4.66 5.67
CA PHE A 153 -6.26 5.43 4.58
C PHE A 153 -6.26 6.94 4.84
N SER A 154 -6.69 7.38 6.02
CA SER A 154 -6.47 8.75 6.53
C SER A 154 -5.03 8.96 7.03
N ARG A 155 -4.20 7.91 7.00
CA ARG A 155 -2.78 7.93 7.39
C ARG A 155 -1.86 7.90 6.16
N PRO A 156 -0.75 8.66 6.17
CA PRO A 156 0.06 8.88 4.98
C PRO A 156 0.71 7.61 4.42
N ILE A 157 1.32 6.76 5.25
CA ILE A 157 2.02 5.55 4.77
C ILE A 157 1.00 4.54 4.24
N SER A 158 -0.13 4.38 4.93
CA SER A 158 -1.26 3.55 4.51
C SER A 158 -1.81 3.96 3.15
N LEU A 159 -2.08 5.26 2.95
CA LEU A 159 -2.57 5.78 1.68
C LEU A 159 -1.53 5.67 0.57
N CYS A 160 -0.25 5.93 0.88
CA CYS A 160 0.86 5.73 -0.06
C CYS A 160 0.97 4.27 -0.51
N LEU A 161 0.88 3.32 0.42
CA LEU A 161 0.93 1.89 0.10
C LEU A 161 -0.27 1.47 -0.74
N LEU A 162 -1.47 1.91 -0.38
CA LEU A 162 -2.69 1.69 -1.16
C LEU A 162 -2.55 2.25 -2.59
N THR A 163 -2.08 3.49 -2.73
CA THR A 163 -1.89 4.17 -4.03
C THR A 163 -0.92 3.39 -4.92
N LYS A 164 0.22 2.97 -4.37
CA LYS A 164 1.22 2.17 -5.09
C LYS A 164 0.66 0.80 -5.52
N CYS A 165 -0.06 0.12 -4.63
CA CYS A 165 -0.71 -1.16 -4.93
C CYS A 165 -1.80 -1.00 -6.00
N LEU A 166 -2.63 0.04 -5.89
CA LEU A 166 -3.70 0.34 -6.85
C LEU A 166 -3.12 0.65 -8.23
N LEU A 167 -2.11 1.52 -8.31
CA LEU A 167 -1.44 1.85 -9.56
C LEU A 167 -0.82 0.60 -10.21
N LYS A 168 -0.07 -0.22 -9.46
CA LYS A 168 0.52 -1.46 -9.99
C LYS A 168 -0.54 -2.43 -10.54
N SER A 169 -1.63 -2.62 -9.79
CA SER A 169 -2.74 -3.49 -10.19
C SER A 169 -3.51 -2.94 -11.39
N PHE A 170 -3.75 -1.62 -11.44
CA PHE A 170 -4.45 -0.96 -12.53
C PHE A 170 -3.65 -0.99 -13.85
N VAL A 171 -2.34 -0.72 -13.80
CA VAL A 171 -1.45 -0.80 -14.98
C VAL A 171 -1.43 -2.22 -15.56
N SER A 172 -1.53 -3.23 -14.70
CA SER A 172 -1.59 -4.64 -15.09
C SER A 172 -2.95 -5.03 -15.68
N SER A 173 -4.04 -4.38 -15.27
CA SER A 173 -5.41 -4.70 -15.73
C SER A 173 -5.83 -3.91 -16.97
N THR A 174 -5.33 -2.69 -17.15
CA THR A 174 -5.74 -1.81 -18.24
C THR A 174 -5.17 -2.22 -19.60
N ARG A 175 -5.99 -2.11 -20.65
CA ARG A 175 -5.57 -2.28 -22.04
C ARG A 175 -5.02 -0.99 -22.66
N ASN A 176 -5.30 0.16 -22.04
CA ASN A 176 -4.89 1.47 -22.57
C ASN A 176 -3.39 1.70 -22.33
N LYS A 177 -2.60 1.69 -23.40
CA LYS A 177 -1.13 1.88 -23.35
C LYS A 177 -0.73 3.21 -22.73
N ARG A 178 -1.49 4.29 -22.94
CA ARG A 178 -1.21 5.61 -22.35
C ARG A 178 -1.37 5.55 -20.83
N CYS A 179 -2.47 4.97 -20.34
CA CYS A 179 -2.73 4.88 -18.90
C CYS A 179 -1.66 4.08 -18.14
N LYS A 180 -0.93 3.18 -18.80
CA LYS A 180 0.18 2.44 -18.18
C LYS A 180 1.37 3.32 -17.80
N LEU A 181 1.50 4.48 -18.44
CA LEU A 181 2.62 5.41 -18.27
C LEU A 181 2.24 6.62 -17.41
N LEU A 182 0.98 6.72 -16.98
CA LEU A 182 0.51 7.85 -16.21
C LEU A 182 0.85 7.70 -14.72
N PRO A 183 1.17 8.80 -14.04
CA PRO A 183 1.23 8.83 -12.58
C PRO A 183 -0.17 8.73 -11.97
N MET A 184 -0.25 8.59 -10.65
CA MET A 184 -1.52 8.55 -9.92
C MET A 184 -1.56 9.58 -8.80
N VAL A 185 -2.68 10.29 -8.71
CA VAL A 185 -3.07 11.10 -7.55
C VAL A 185 -4.21 10.37 -6.84
N MET A 186 -4.05 10.11 -5.56
CA MET A 186 -5.08 9.49 -4.74
C MET A 186 -5.43 10.39 -3.57
N ALA A 187 -6.71 10.47 -3.23
CA ALA A 187 -7.18 11.24 -2.08
C ALA A 187 -8.16 10.44 -1.22
N ALA A 188 -8.15 10.70 0.08
CA ALA A 188 -9.03 10.10 1.07
C ALA A 188 -9.45 11.13 2.13
N PRO A 189 -10.63 10.96 2.77
CA PRO A 189 -11.02 11.79 3.91
C PRO A 189 -10.00 11.68 5.04
N MET A 190 -9.60 12.81 5.61
CA MET A 190 -8.64 12.87 6.71
C MET A 190 -9.33 13.23 8.03
N ASN A 191 -10.03 14.36 8.07
CA ASN A 191 -10.85 14.77 9.19
C ASN A 191 -12.15 15.39 8.65
N LEU A 192 -13.27 14.74 8.96
CA LEU A 192 -14.59 15.15 8.46
C LEU A 192 -15.07 16.44 9.13
N GLU A 193 -14.85 16.59 10.43
CA GLU A 193 -15.24 17.79 11.18
C GLU A 193 -14.50 19.03 10.68
N GLN A 194 -13.23 18.86 10.32
CA GLN A 194 -12.42 19.93 9.76
C GLN A 194 -12.56 20.07 8.24
N GLY A 195 -13.32 19.18 7.58
CA GLY A 195 -13.47 19.15 6.13
C GLY A 195 -12.14 19.03 5.38
N THR A 196 -11.21 18.21 5.89
CA THR A 196 -9.89 17.99 5.27
C THR A 196 -9.77 16.62 4.63
N VAL A 197 -9.06 16.59 3.50
CA VAL A 197 -8.67 15.38 2.80
C VAL A 197 -7.15 15.28 2.76
N ILE A 198 -6.64 14.06 2.81
CA ILE A 198 -5.24 13.76 2.53
C ILE A 198 -5.11 13.37 1.06
N MET A 199 -4.08 13.87 0.38
CA MET A 199 -3.81 13.59 -1.03
C MET A 199 -2.35 13.18 -1.23
N VAL A 200 -2.14 12.14 -2.03
CA VAL A 200 -0.84 11.56 -2.35
C VAL A 200 -0.63 11.55 -3.86
N GLY A 201 0.51 12.04 -4.32
CA GLY A 201 0.97 11.92 -5.69
C GLY A 201 2.04 10.84 -5.83
N THR A 202 1.79 9.83 -6.66
CA THR A 202 2.73 8.72 -6.93
C THR A 202 3.17 8.76 -8.40
N PRO A 203 4.49 8.69 -8.70
CA PRO A 203 4.99 8.67 -10.07
C PRO A 203 4.48 7.44 -10.85
N PRO A 204 4.62 7.41 -12.20
CA PRO A 204 4.23 6.25 -12.99
C PRO A 204 4.92 4.98 -12.52
N HIS A 205 4.23 3.85 -12.61
CA HIS A 205 4.85 2.56 -12.31
C HIS A 205 5.87 2.21 -13.41
N THR A 206 7.15 2.26 -13.06
CA THR A 206 8.27 1.85 -13.92
C THR A 206 9.16 0.85 -13.18
N GLU A 207 9.81 -0.06 -13.93
CA GLU A 207 10.81 -0.99 -13.38
C GLU A 207 12.12 -0.28 -13.03
N SER A 208 12.41 0.87 -13.65
CA SER A 208 13.57 1.71 -13.31
C SER A 208 13.26 2.66 -12.15
N SER A 209 14.19 2.73 -11.20
CA SER A 209 14.11 3.51 -9.95
C SER A 209 14.36 5.02 -10.12
N ASP A 210 14.63 5.48 -11.34
CA ASP A 210 15.25 6.80 -11.56
C ASP A 210 14.26 7.97 -11.62
N LYS A 211 12.95 7.69 -11.61
CA LYS A 211 11.94 8.76 -11.72
C LYS A 211 11.67 9.38 -10.35
N LYS A 212 12.26 10.56 -10.15
CA LYS A 212 11.95 11.44 -9.01
C LYS A 212 10.46 11.81 -8.99
N ASN A 213 9.88 11.85 -7.80
CA ASN A 213 8.49 12.26 -7.61
C ASN A 213 8.37 13.79 -7.78
N PHE A 214 7.66 14.23 -8.81
CA PHE A 214 7.48 15.66 -9.12
C PHE A 214 6.23 16.27 -8.47
N PHE A 215 5.36 15.46 -7.83
CA PHE A 215 4.10 15.96 -7.30
C PHE A 215 4.26 16.97 -6.17
N GLY A 216 5.36 16.94 -5.41
CA GLY A 216 5.58 17.94 -4.36
C GLY A 216 5.54 19.38 -4.90
N ARG A 217 6.37 19.67 -5.91
CA ARG A 217 6.38 20.99 -6.56
C ARG A 217 5.12 21.26 -7.38
N ALA A 218 4.50 20.23 -7.96
CA ALA A 218 3.27 20.41 -8.72
C ALA A 218 2.09 20.79 -7.82
N PHE A 219 1.99 20.17 -6.63
CA PHE A 219 0.98 20.49 -5.63
C PHE A 219 1.17 21.89 -5.05
N GLU A 220 2.41 22.26 -4.72
CA GLU A 220 2.74 23.62 -4.26
C GLU A 220 2.26 24.69 -5.26
N LYS A 221 2.65 24.57 -6.54
CA LYS A 221 2.22 25.51 -7.59
C LYS A 221 0.72 25.52 -7.83
N ALA A 222 0.07 24.35 -7.83
CA ALA A 222 -1.38 24.26 -8.00
C ALA A 222 -2.13 24.94 -6.83
N ALA A 223 -1.60 24.83 -5.61
CA ALA A 223 -2.16 25.50 -4.44
C ALA A 223 -2.00 27.02 -4.53
N GLU A 224 -0.81 27.51 -4.90
CA GLU A 224 -0.53 28.94 -5.10
C GLU A 224 -1.44 29.57 -6.17
N ASN A 225 -1.54 28.93 -7.35
CA ASN A 225 -2.32 29.43 -8.48
C ASN A 225 -3.83 29.56 -8.18
N THR A 226 -4.33 28.80 -7.20
CA THR A 226 -5.77 28.72 -6.89
C THR A 226 -6.12 29.29 -5.53
N ASN A 227 -5.12 29.79 -4.78
CA ASN A 227 -5.26 30.12 -3.37
C ASN A 227 -5.98 28.99 -2.61
N SER A 228 -5.57 27.75 -2.83
CA SER A 228 -6.13 26.57 -2.15
C SER A 228 -5.51 26.40 -0.78
N ARG A 229 -6.33 26.13 0.23
CA ARG A 229 -5.89 25.88 1.60
C ARG A 229 -5.28 24.47 1.67
N THR A 230 -3.97 24.42 1.56
CA THR A 230 -3.17 23.20 1.67
C THR A 230 -2.22 23.27 2.87
N LEU A 231 -1.92 22.11 3.46
CA LEU A 231 -0.85 21.95 4.45
C LEU A 231 0.16 20.95 3.94
N HIS A 232 1.43 21.35 3.99
CA HIS A 232 2.58 20.55 3.61
C HIS A 232 3.36 20.12 4.86
N ASN A 233 2.67 19.43 5.78
CA ASN A 233 3.23 19.07 7.09
C ASN A 233 3.95 17.71 7.10
N HIS A 234 4.05 17.05 5.96
CA HIS A 234 4.77 15.79 5.81
C HIS A 234 6.19 16.03 5.30
N PHE A 235 7.13 15.20 5.73
CA PHE A 235 8.51 15.22 5.20
C PHE A 235 8.56 14.94 3.69
N ASP A 236 7.59 14.16 3.19
CA ASP A 236 7.39 13.95 1.76
C ASP A 236 6.39 14.97 1.22
N MET A 237 6.89 15.89 0.40
CA MET A 237 6.10 16.97 -0.21
C MET A 237 5.03 16.46 -1.18
N SER A 238 5.13 15.21 -1.65
CA SER A 238 4.09 14.58 -2.48
C SER A 238 2.86 14.12 -1.70
N ILE A 239 2.81 14.41 -0.39
CA ILE A 239 1.68 14.18 0.49
C ILE A 239 1.23 15.52 1.05
N ILE A 240 -0.03 15.87 0.85
CA ILE A 240 -0.62 17.13 1.30
C ILE A 240 -1.94 16.90 2.02
N GLU A 241 -2.27 17.81 2.92
CA GLU A 241 -3.64 17.97 3.41
C GLU A 241 -4.30 19.11 2.64
N LEU A 242 -5.56 18.94 2.24
CA LEU A 242 -6.31 19.90 1.41
C LEU A 242 -7.71 20.08 1.98
N LYS A 243 -8.22 21.32 1.98
CA LYS A 243 -9.63 21.57 2.30
C LYS A 243 -10.54 21.00 1.21
N MET A 244 -11.57 20.27 1.61
CA MET A 244 -12.48 19.57 0.69
C MET A 244 -13.16 20.53 -0.30
N GLU A 245 -13.49 21.74 0.15
CA GLU A 245 -14.06 22.83 -0.66
C GLU A 245 -13.13 23.28 -1.81
N ASP A 246 -11.81 23.22 -1.59
CA ASP A 246 -10.80 23.68 -2.56
C ASP A 246 -10.39 22.57 -3.54
N ARG A 247 -10.90 21.35 -3.37
CA ARG A 247 -10.44 20.17 -4.13
C ARG A 247 -10.66 20.29 -5.63
N SER A 248 -11.81 20.80 -6.06
CA SER A 248 -12.13 20.92 -7.49
C SER A 248 -11.18 21.89 -8.19
N LYS A 249 -11.12 23.14 -7.71
CA LYS A 249 -10.25 24.18 -8.28
C LYS A 249 -8.77 23.75 -8.26
N PHE A 250 -8.33 23.09 -7.20
CA PHE A 250 -6.96 22.56 -7.08
C PHE A 250 -6.67 21.51 -8.16
N LEU A 251 -7.57 20.55 -8.37
CA LEU A 251 -7.39 19.50 -9.39
C LEU A 251 -7.41 20.10 -10.79
N ASP A 252 -8.28 21.06 -11.08
CA ASP A 252 -8.33 21.73 -12.38
C ASP A 252 -7.02 22.46 -12.69
N ALA A 253 -6.46 23.17 -11.71
CA ALA A 253 -5.15 23.82 -11.86
C ALA A 253 -4.00 22.82 -11.99
N LEU A 254 -4.05 21.69 -11.27
CA LEU A 254 -3.06 20.63 -11.39
C LEU A 254 -3.12 19.96 -12.78
N ILE A 255 -4.31 19.76 -13.33
CA ILE A 255 -4.51 19.25 -14.69
C ILE A 255 -3.90 20.24 -15.70
N ALA A 256 -4.19 21.54 -15.57
CA ALA A 256 -3.65 22.57 -16.45
C ALA A 256 -2.11 22.67 -16.36
N LEU A 257 -1.54 22.50 -15.17
CA LEU A 257 -0.09 22.58 -14.94
C LEU A 257 0.69 21.39 -15.55
N LEU A 258 0.08 20.21 -15.60
CA LEU A 258 0.72 18.96 -16.01
C LEU A 258 0.36 18.51 -17.44
N SER A 259 -0.58 19.20 -18.09
CA SER A 259 -0.96 18.96 -19.49
C SER A 259 0.05 19.59 -20.46
#